data_AF-A0A0D6QFH4-F1
#
_entry.id   AF-A0A0D6QFH4-F1
#
_cell.length_a   1.000
_cell.length_b   1.000
_cell.length_c   1.000
_cell.angle_alpha   90.00
_cell.angle_beta   90.00
_cell.angle_gamma   90.00
#
_symmetry.space_group_name_H-M   'P 1'
#
loop_
_entity.id
_entity.type
_entity.pdbx_description
1 polymer ?
#
loop_
_entity_poly.entity_id
_entity_poly.type
_entity_poly.pdbx_seq_one_letter_code
_entity_poly.pdbx_strand_id
1 'polypeptide(L)'
;MKRDAPGERVRSAPHPIQVRRAFGEDPANRPEFCEVVSFGEGGLLVRLLADRTTRTVTVPEPDGLREVLGRGDVCRWRGGGALAALSLPYGLLAIAVGPSAAPDRVELNYGIVRVEDAVAVEMPGDAPGQPSWYLFAVADAETAG
;
A
#
# COMPACT_ATOMS: atom_id res chain seq x y z
N MET A 1 -8.90 30.81 -30.97
CA MET A 1 -9.44 30.29 -29.70
C MET A 1 -9.76 28.81 -29.87
N LYS A 2 -8.82 27.91 -29.53
CA LYS A 2 -9.12 26.49 -29.30
C LYS A 2 -9.20 26.32 -27.79
N ARG A 3 -10.30 25.74 -27.33
CA ARG A 3 -10.57 25.47 -25.91
C ARG A 3 -9.65 24.31 -25.50
N ASP A 4 -8.81 24.54 -24.50
CA ASP A 4 -8.12 23.45 -23.81
C ASP A 4 -9.17 22.52 -23.21
N ALA A 5 -9.11 21.25 -23.59
CA ALA A 5 -9.91 20.22 -22.95
C ALA A 5 -9.49 20.14 -21.47
N PRO A 6 -10.43 19.90 -20.53
CA PRO A 6 -10.07 19.75 -19.12
C PRO A 6 -9.12 18.56 -19.00
N GLY A 7 -7.93 18.84 -18.46
CA GLY A 7 -6.86 17.85 -18.27
C GLY A 7 -7.42 16.59 -17.62
N GLU A 8 -7.29 15.48 -18.34
CA GLU A 8 -7.52 14.15 -17.83
C GLU A 8 -6.64 14.00 -16.58
N ARG A 9 -7.26 14.04 -15.40
CA ARG A 9 -6.58 13.62 -14.17
C ARG A 9 -6.26 12.15 -14.38
N VAL A 10 -5.02 11.85 -14.74
CA VAL A 10 -4.50 10.48 -14.75
C VAL A 10 -4.84 9.90 -13.38
N ARG A 11 -5.80 8.98 -13.33
CA ARG A 11 -6.10 8.24 -12.09
C ARG A 11 -4.81 7.51 -11.73
N SER A 12 -4.15 7.91 -10.64
CA SER A 12 -3.02 7.20 -10.05
C SER A 12 -3.56 5.95 -9.33
N ALA A 13 -4.19 5.07 -10.10
CA ALA A 13 -4.81 3.87 -9.60
C ALA A 13 -3.85 2.68 -9.79
N PRO A 14 -3.67 1.81 -8.78
CA PRO A 14 -2.86 0.60 -8.92
C PRO A 14 -3.27 -0.25 -10.14
N HIS A 15 -2.40 -0.33 -11.13
CA HIS A 15 -2.67 -1.14 -12.32
C HIS A 15 -2.41 -2.62 -12.02
N PRO A 16 -3.27 -3.57 -12.44
CA PRO A 16 -3.12 -4.99 -12.12
C PRO A 16 -1.75 -5.60 -12.48
N ILE A 17 -1.17 -5.21 -13.62
CA ILE A 17 0.16 -5.68 -14.03
C ILE A 17 1.26 -5.16 -13.08
N GLN A 18 1.16 -3.91 -12.60
CA GLN A 18 2.14 -3.35 -11.66
C GLN A 18 2.07 -4.08 -10.32
N VAL A 19 0.86 -4.38 -9.85
CA VAL A 19 0.63 -5.11 -8.59
C VAL A 19 1.22 -6.51 -8.67
N ARG A 20 0.97 -7.27 -9.75
CA ARG A 20 1.56 -8.60 -9.95
C ARG A 20 3.09 -8.57 -9.95
N ARG A 21 3.69 -7.58 -10.62
CA ARG A 21 5.15 -7.43 -10.64
C ARG A 21 5.72 -7.06 -9.27
N ALA A 22 5.16 -6.02 -8.65
CA ALA A 22 5.61 -5.49 -7.37
C ALA A 22 5.54 -6.51 -6.23
N PHE A 23 4.48 -7.31 -6.20
CA PHE A 23 4.22 -8.20 -5.08
C PHE A 23 4.55 -9.66 -5.37
N GLY A 24 5.13 -10.01 -6.54
CA GLY A 24 5.46 -11.41 -6.84
C GLY A 24 6.32 -11.76 -8.04
N GLU A 25 6.05 -11.17 -9.20
CA GLU A 25 6.68 -11.61 -10.46
C GLU A 25 8.08 -11.04 -10.66
N ASP A 26 8.43 -9.94 -9.99
CA ASP A 26 9.74 -9.33 -10.05
C ASP A 26 10.55 -9.58 -8.76
N PRO A 27 11.38 -10.63 -8.72
CA PRO A 27 12.18 -10.95 -7.54
C PRO A 27 13.29 -9.93 -7.27
N ALA A 28 13.64 -9.07 -8.23
CA ALA A 28 14.66 -8.03 -8.05
C ALA A 28 14.12 -6.79 -7.32
N ASN A 29 12.80 -6.59 -7.34
CA ASN A 29 12.13 -5.42 -6.76
C ASN A 29 11.02 -5.82 -5.78
N ARG A 30 11.38 -6.70 -4.83
CA ARG A 30 10.47 -7.15 -3.77
C ARG A 30 9.99 -5.97 -2.93
N PRO A 31 8.74 -6.00 -2.44
CA PRO A 31 8.21 -4.93 -1.61
C PRO A 31 8.88 -4.97 -0.23
N GLU A 32 9.09 -3.79 0.34
CA GLU A 32 9.62 -3.60 1.68
C GLU A 32 8.46 -3.56 2.68
N PHE A 33 8.46 -4.49 3.63
CA PHE A 33 7.47 -4.44 4.72
C PHE A 33 7.78 -3.28 5.66
N CYS A 34 6.73 -2.57 6.07
CA CYS A 34 6.80 -1.41 6.93
C CYS A 34 5.58 -1.31 7.85
N GLU A 35 5.64 -0.39 8.81
CA GLU A 35 4.49 0.04 9.59
C GLU A 35 4.20 1.52 9.33
N VAL A 36 2.92 1.89 9.27
CA VAL A 36 2.48 3.29 9.19
C VAL A 36 2.67 3.95 10.54
N VAL A 37 3.53 4.96 10.60
CA VAL A 37 3.83 5.73 11.82
C VAL A 37 2.85 6.89 11.98
N SER A 38 2.62 7.64 10.90
CA SER A 38 1.66 8.74 10.88
C SER A 38 1.18 9.00 9.45
N PHE A 39 0.01 9.61 9.33
CA PHE A 39 -0.53 10.05 8.05
C PHE A 39 -1.24 11.39 8.22
N GLY A 40 -0.85 12.39 7.44
CA GLY A 40 -1.35 13.76 7.57
C GLY A 40 -1.02 14.62 6.37
N GLU A 41 -0.96 15.94 6.56
CA GLU A 41 -0.66 16.90 5.49
C GLU A 41 0.75 16.72 4.91
N GLY A 42 1.71 16.25 5.70
CA GLY A 42 3.08 15.95 5.27
C GLY A 42 3.26 14.63 4.54
N GLY A 43 2.16 13.94 4.18
CA GLY A 43 2.21 12.62 3.55
C GLY A 43 2.13 11.47 4.55
N LEU A 44 2.42 10.26 4.05
CA LEU A 44 2.43 9.03 4.82
C LEU A 44 3.85 8.74 5.30
N LEU A 45 4.06 8.79 6.61
CA LEU A 45 5.31 8.37 7.22
C LEU A 45 5.24 6.88 7.53
N VAL A 46 6.13 6.10 6.91
CA VAL A 46 6.30 4.67 7.17
C VAL A 46 7.65 4.40 7.81
N ARG A 47 7.71 3.34 8.62
CA ARG A 47 8.96 2.81 9.17
C ARG A 47 9.20 1.40 8.66
N LEU A 48 10.31 1.18 7.97
CA LEU A 48 10.67 -0.13 7.42
C LEU A 48 10.90 -1.13 8.56
N LEU A 49 10.46 -2.37 8.37
CA LEU A 49 10.63 -3.40 9.39
C LEU A 49 12.06 -3.96 9.43
N ALA A 50 12.76 -3.96 8.30
CA ALA A 50 14.09 -4.55 8.16
C ALA A 50 15.18 -3.77 8.92
N ASP A 51 15.21 -2.44 8.77
CA ASP A 51 16.27 -1.58 9.28
C ASP A 51 15.75 -0.44 10.18
N ARG A 52 14.44 -0.33 10.37
CA ARG A 52 13.76 0.71 11.18
C ARG A 52 13.93 2.13 10.64
N THR A 53 14.43 2.30 9.42
CA THR A 53 14.48 3.61 8.76
C THR A 53 13.08 4.11 8.43
N THR A 54 12.92 5.43 8.39
CA THR A 54 11.66 6.08 8.07
C THR A 54 11.66 6.68 6.68
N ARG A 55 10.54 6.55 5.98
CA ARG A 55 10.31 7.17 4.68
C ARG A 55 8.98 7.92 4.68
N THR A 56 8.98 9.10 4.10
CA THR A 56 7.77 9.84 3.80
C THR A 56 7.38 9.55 2.36
N VAL A 57 6.15 9.10 2.14
CA VAL A 57 5.61 8.85 0.80
C VAL A 57 4.35 9.66 0.54
N THR A 58 4.17 10.10 -0.70
CA THR A 58 2.98 10.85 -1.11
C THR A 58 1.91 9.89 -1.62
N VAL A 59 0.68 10.06 -1.15
CA VAL A 59 -0.48 9.26 -1.57
C VAL A 59 -1.42 10.18 -2.36
N PRO A 60 -1.55 10.03 -3.69
CA PRO A 60 -2.34 10.93 -4.52
C PRO A 60 -3.84 10.98 -4.16
N GLU A 61 -4.36 9.86 -3.63
CA GLU A 61 -5.76 9.73 -3.20
C GLU A 61 -5.80 9.47 -1.69
N PRO A 62 -5.58 10.50 -0.85
CA PRO A 62 -5.35 10.31 0.57
C PRO A 62 -6.61 9.89 1.33
N ASP A 63 -7.81 10.24 0.84
CA ASP A 63 -9.06 9.96 1.55
C ASP A 63 -9.38 8.46 1.63
N GLY A 64 -9.14 7.71 0.56
CA GLY A 64 -9.29 6.25 0.57
C GLY A 64 -8.32 5.58 1.54
N LEU A 65 -7.10 6.09 1.65
CA LEU A 65 -6.14 5.59 2.65
C LEU A 65 -6.58 5.92 4.08
N ARG A 66 -7.13 7.12 4.34
CA ARG A 66 -7.68 7.48 5.66
C ARG A 66 -8.81 6.55 6.05
N GLU A 67 -9.72 6.26 5.12
CA GLU A 67 -10.83 5.35 5.35
C GLU A 67 -10.32 3.97 5.75
N VAL A 68 -9.39 3.40 4.98
CA VAL A 68 -8.83 2.07 5.28
C VAL A 68 -8.10 2.06 6.63
N LEU A 69 -7.25 3.05 6.92
CA LEU A 69 -6.53 3.15 8.20
C LEU A 69 -7.46 3.34 9.40
N GLY A 70 -8.67 3.88 9.18
CA GLY A 70 -9.69 4.06 10.21
C GLY A 70 -10.48 2.80 10.55
N ARG A 71 -10.33 1.71 9.78
CA ARG A 71 -11.09 0.48 10.01
C ARG A 71 -10.61 -0.27 11.26
N GLY A 72 -11.53 -0.91 11.96
CA GLY A 72 -11.24 -1.71 13.16
C GLY A 72 -10.50 -3.02 12.88
N ASP A 73 -10.45 -3.46 11.62
CA ASP A 73 -9.80 -4.68 11.14
C ASP A 73 -8.43 -4.42 10.50
N VAL A 74 -7.84 -3.23 10.67
CA VAL A 74 -6.47 -2.97 10.23
C VAL A 74 -5.49 -3.78 11.07
N CYS A 75 -4.65 -4.58 10.39
CA CYS A 75 -3.62 -5.37 11.05
C CYS A 75 -2.51 -4.47 11.55
N ARG A 76 -2.10 -4.63 12.82
CA ARG A 76 -1.03 -3.84 13.43
C ARG A 76 0.18 -4.69 13.76
N TRP A 77 1.37 -4.24 13.37
CA TRP A 77 2.60 -4.95 13.68
C TRP A 77 2.95 -4.82 15.16
N ARG A 78 2.82 -5.91 15.93
CA ARG A 78 3.19 -5.99 17.37
C ARG A 78 2.61 -4.85 18.23
N GLY A 79 1.37 -4.44 17.94
CA GLY A 79 0.70 -3.33 18.66
C GLY A 79 1.17 -1.92 18.25
N GLY A 80 2.04 -1.82 17.25
CA GLY A 80 2.51 -0.56 16.66
C GLY A 80 1.57 -0.04 15.56
N GLY A 81 2.18 0.44 14.47
CA GLY A 81 1.48 1.01 13.33
C GLY A 81 0.72 -0.03 12.49
N ALA A 82 -0.10 0.46 11.56
CA ALA A 82 -0.74 -0.39 10.54
C ALA A 82 0.35 -1.09 9.72
N LEU A 83 0.24 -2.41 9.55
CA LEU A 83 1.17 -3.18 8.75
C LEU A 83 0.97 -2.87 7.26
N ALA A 84 2.06 -2.62 6.56
CA ALA A 84 2.05 -2.27 5.15
C ALA A 84 3.21 -2.91 4.38
N ALA A 85 3.09 -2.96 3.06
CA ALA A 85 4.14 -3.35 2.13
C ALA A 85 4.30 -2.27 1.06
N LEU A 86 5.52 -1.75 0.91
CA LEU A 86 5.84 -0.62 0.03
C LEU A 86 6.69 -1.10 -1.14
N SER A 87 6.30 -0.75 -2.36
CA SER A 87 7.10 -0.97 -3.56
C SER A 87 7.26 0.33 -4.33
N LEU A 88 8.37 1.03 -4.09
CA LEU A 88 8.69 2.28 -4.78
C LEU A 88 8.97 2.13 -6.27
N PRO A 89 9.69 1.09 -6.76
CA PRO A 89 9.91 0.89 -8.19
C PRO A 89 8.62 0.79 -9.00
N TYR A 90 7.53 0.37 -8.34
CA TYR A 90 6.21 0.23 -8.94
C TYR A 90 5.20 1.28 -8.47
N GLY A 91 5.57 2.18 -7.56
CA GLY A 91 4.69 3.23 -7.03
C GLY A 91 3.48 2.68 -6.26
N LEU A 92 3.68 1.62 -5.46
CA LEU A 92 2.58 0.92 -4.78
C LEU A 92 2.78 0.83 -3.27
N LEU A 93 1.67 0.94 -2.55
CA LEU A 93 1.53 0.68 -1.12
C LEU A 93 0.38 -0.31 -0.92
N ALA A 94 0.60 -1.30 -0.09
CA ALA A 94 -0.41 -2.26 0.33
C ALA A 94 -0.61 -2.16 1.85
N ILE A 95 -1.85 -1.99 2.32
CA ILE A 95 -2.22 -1.97 3.75
C ILE A 95 -2.87 -3.30 4.13
N ALA A 96 -2.37 -3.94 5.19
CA ALA A 96 -2.90 -5.19 5.69
C ALA A 96 -4.22 -4.98 6.48
N VAL A 97 -5.27 -5.71 6.10
CA VAL A 97 -6.60 -5.70 6.69
C VAL A 97 -7.07 -7.15 6.91
N GLY A 98 -7.59 -7.48 8.09
CA GLY A 98 -7.89 -8.85 8.49
C GLY A 98 -7.98 -8.98 10.01
N PRO A 99 -7.56 -10.10 10.63
CA PRO A 99 -7.48 -10.15 12.09
C PRO A 99 -6.60 -8.98 12.56
N SER A 100 -7.09 -8.14 13.47
CA SER A 100 -6.39 -6.91 13.90
C SER A 100 -5.00 -7.18 14.52
N ALA A 101 -4.77 -8.41 14.98
CA ALA A 101 -3.47 -8.89 15.45
C ALA A 101 -2.53 -9.21 14.28
N ALA A 102 -1.25 -8.85 14.43
CA ALA A 102 -0.22 -9.24 13.45
C ALA A 102 -0.18 -10.76 13.26
N PRO A 103 -0.02 -11.25 12.02
CA PRO A 103 0.28 -12.65 11.80
C PRO A 103 1.70 -12.99 12.30
N ASP A 104 1.91 -14.22 12.76
CA ASP A 104 3.23 -14.72 13.21
C ASP A 104 4.28 -14.69 12.08
N ARG A 105 3.81 -14.77 10.83
CA ARG A 105 4.60 -14.63 9.60
C ARG A 105 3.78 -13.87 8.56
N VAL A 106 4.41 -12.94 7.85
CA VAL A 106 3.79 -12.21 6.75
C VAL A 106 4.17 -12.89 5.43
N GLU A 107 3.17 -13.31 4.66
CA GLU A 107 3.34 -13.84 3.31
C GLU A 107 2.48 -13.01 2.33
N LEU A 108 3.04 -12.70 1.16
CA LEU A 108 2.34 -12.01 0.08
C LEU A 108 2.15 -13.00 -1.06
N ASN A 109 0.90 -13.22 -1.47
CA ASN A 109 0.60 -14.08 -2.62
C ASN A 109 -0.21 -13.33 -3.69
N TYR A 110 0.05 -13.69 -4.95
CA TYR A 110 -0.03 -12.82 -6.13
C TYR A 110 -1.42 -12.72 -6.79
N GLY A 111 -2.48 -13.07 -6.05
CA GLY A 111 -3.85 -13.03 -6.55
C GLY A 111 -4.48 -11.67 -6.34
N ILE A 112 -4.79 -10.94 -7.41
CA ILE A 112 -5.70 -9.79 -7.32
C ILE A 112 -7.11 -10.34 -7.29
N VAL A 113 -7.84 -10.16 -6.19
CA VAL A 113 -9.20 -10.72 -6.04
C VAL A 113 -10.30 -9.71 -6.27
N ARG A 114 -9.99 -8.41 -6.20
CA ARG A 114 -10.96 -7.36 -6.44
C ARG A 114 -10.36 -6.31 -7.35
N VAL A 115 -11.06 -6.08 -8.44
CA VAL A 115 -10.80 -5.00 -9.39
C VAL A 115 -12.04 -4.13 -9.46
N GLU A 116 -11.89 -2.83 -9.22
CA GLU A 116 -12.96 -1.85 -9.35
C GLU A 116 -12.53 -0.81 -10.38
N ASP A 117 -13.34 -0.55 -11.41
CA ASP A 117 -12.98 0.38 -12.50
C ASP A 117 -11.60 0.12 -13.12
N ALA A 118 -11.21 -1.15 -13.30
CA ALA A 118 -9.88 -1.60 -13.75
C ALA A 118 -8.71 -1.28 -12.79
N VAL A 119 -9.00 -0.89 -11.56
CA VAL A 119 -8.07 -0.65 -10.46
C VAL A 119 -7.98 -1.89 -9.59
N ALA A 120 -6.77 -2.41 -9.36
CA ALA A 120 -6.59 -3.47 -8.38
C ALA A 120 -6.74 -2.87 -6.97
N VAL A 121 -7.72 -3.34 -6.20
CA VAL A 121 -8.04 -2.75 -4.88
C VAL A 121 -7.73 -3.68 -3.72
N GLU A 122 -7.70 -5.00 -3.93
CA GLU A 122 -7.46 -5.97 -2.87
C GLU A 122 -6.70 -7.23 -3.37
N MET A 123 -5.70 -7.66 -2.59
CA MET A 123 -5.14 -9.03 -2.65
C MET A 123 -5.59 -9.80 -1.40
N PRO A 124 -6.11 -11.03 -1.50
CA PRO A 124 -6.65 -11.75 -0.35
C PRO A 124 -5.53 -12.27 0.55
N GLY A 125 -5.85 -12.48 1.83
CA GLY A 125 -5.13 -13.45 2.63
C GLY A 125 -5.38 -14.86 2.08
N ASP A 126 -4.33 -15.65 1.88
CA ASP A 126 -4.39 -16.94 1.20
C ASP A 126 -4.42 -18.14 2.16
N ALA A 127 -4.28 -17.89 3.47
CA ALA A 127 -4.35 -18.87 4.54
C ALA A 127 -5.14 -18.31 5.73
N PRO A 128 -5.77 -19.18 6.57
CA PRO A 128 -6.38 -18.74 7.81
C PRO A 128 -5.40 -17.92 8.67
N GLY A 129 -5.75 -16.67 8.96
CA GLY A 129 -4.93 -15.75 9.75
C GLY A 129 -4.01 -14.82 8.95
N GLN A 130 -3.90 -14.96 7.62
CA GLN A 130 -3.24 -13.95 6.78
C GLN A 130 -4.18 -12.79 6.47
N PRO A 131 -3.68 -11.54 6.42
CA PRO A 131 -4.48 -10.39 6.05
C PRO A 131 -4.72 -10.31 4.54
N SER A 132 -5.85 -9.71 4.16
CA SER A 132 -6.02 -9.08 2.86
C SER A 132 -5.18 -7.80 2.77
N TRP A 133 -4.91 -7.34 1.56
CA TRP A 133 -4.07 -6.19 1.29
C TRP A 133 -4.80 -5.18 0.42
N TYR A 134 -5.13 -4.03 0.99
CA TYR A 134 -5.72 -2.89 0.27
C TYR A 134 -4.64 -2.10 -0.44
N LEU A 135 -4.84 -1.83 -1.73
CA LEU A 135 -3.82 -1.29 -2.62
C LEU A 135 -4.01 0.20 -2.87
N PHE A 136 -2.90 0.94 -2.84
CA PHE A 136 -2.83 2.38 -3.09
C PHE A 136 -1.64 2.69 -3.99
N ALA A 137 -1.79 3.69 -4.86
CA ALA A 137 -0.63 4.26 -5.52
C ALA A 137 0.10 5.19 -4.56
N VAL A 138 1.42 5.26 -4.72
CA VAL A 138 2.29 6.21 -4.05
C VAL A 138 3.25 6.84 -5.03
N ALA A 139 3.63 8.08 -4.75
CA ALA A 139 4.69 8.81 -5.43
C ALA A 139 5.75 9.20 -4.41
N ASP A 140 6.98 9.44 -4.88
CA ASP A 140 8.15 10.00 -4.19
C ASP A 140 8.36 9.53 -2.74
N ALA A 141 9.48 8.85 -2.49
CA ALA A 141 9.91 8.55 -1.13
C ALA A 141 11.11 9.39 -0.75
N GLU A 142 10.94 10.23 0.26
CA GLU A 142 12.06 10.92 0.91
C GLU A 142 12.42 10.17 2.19
N THR A 143 13.72 9.93 2.40
CA THR A 143 14.22 9.39 3.66
C THR A 143 14.12 10.50 4.70
N ALA A 144 13.31 10.30 5.74
CA ALA A 144 13.28 11.21 6.87
C ALA A 144 14.54 10.98 7.71
N GLY A 145 15.37 12.02 7.84
CA GLY A 145 16.63 12.02 8.60
C GLY A 145 16.48 12.14 10.10
#